data_AF-A0A1E5XW21-F1
#
_entry.id   AF-A0A1E5XW21-F1
#
_cell.length_a   1.000
_cell.length_b   1.000
_cell.length_c   1.000
_cell.angle_alpha   90.00
_cell.angle_beta   90.00
_cell.angle_gamma   90.00
#
_symmetry.space_group_name_H-M   'P 1'
#
loop_
_entity.id
_entity.type
_entity.pdbx_description
1 polymer ?
#
loop_
_entity_poly.entity_id
_entity_poly.type
_entity_poly.pdbx_seq_one_letter_code
_entity_poly.pdbx_strand_id
1 'polypeptide(L)'
;MAMGTASLEFYANAGNPTGFAFNRSVVVPIGLKAPYAVAGFEPGFADTVIFVANDNTVRKLQGYDPTPISGPDLNRLIEAVTNPAELVAWVYQAAGHAYWVLSGPGWTWVYDVSTGSWHERQSYGFSDWRCRYGIAAWSKWFTFDLQSGKAFELNSAARRDGANPLVWTLRSNQAHRFPGRAVIHKASFDFETGIGIDAGISPIETDPVVRIRWSDDGGRSWGNPLTRRVGTEGEDVPIDINNAGLTGRKGRIWEMSISDPIEIAFFGGAMDIEERAA
;
A
#
# COMPACT_ATOMS: atom_id res chain seq x y z
N MET A 1 3.99 14.68 24.49
CA MET A 1 3.38 15.54 23.45
C MET A 1 1.88 15.43 23.59
N ALA A 2 1.16 16.53 23.52
CA ALA A 2 -0.30 16.55 23.41
C ALA A 2 -0.68 17.01 22.00
N MET A 3 -1.69 16.39 21.41
CA MET A 3 -2.17 16.73 20.07
C MET A 3 -3.62 17.24 20.18
N GLY A 4 -3.80 18.53 20.00
CA GLY A 4 -5.12 19.17 19.91
C GLY A 4 -5.61 19.24 18.46
N THR A 5 -6.82 19.74 18.24
CA THR A 5 -7.41 19.90 16.91
C THR A 5 -6.81 21.06 16.10
N ALA A 6 -6.09 21.97 16.76
CA ALA A 6 -5.46 23.14 16.14
C ALA A 6 -3.94 23.25 16.36
N SER A 7 -3.38 22.52 17.33
CA SER A 7 -1.96 22.61 17.68
C SER A 7 -1.39 21.30 18.23
N LEU A 8 -0.08 21.13 18.06
CA LEU A 8 0.72 20.16 18.79
C LEU A 8 1.48 20.89 19.88
N GLU A 9 1.46 20.33 21.09
CA GLU A 9 2.14 20.89 22.24
C GLU A 9 3.16 19.89 22.80
N PHE A 10 4.43 20.30 22.83
CA PHE A 10 5.52 19.52 23.38
C PHE A 10 5.78 19.93 24.83
N TYR A 11 5.98 18.93 25.68
CA TYR A 11 6.18 19.11 27.10
C TYR A 11 7.51 18.47 27.50
N ALA A 12 8.33 19.21 28.23
CA ALA A 12 9.62 18.74 28.74
C ALA A 12 9.56 18.61 30.26
N ASN A 13 10.22 17.60 30.81
CA ASN A 13 10.30 17.43 32.26
C ASN A 13 11.20 18.54 32.83
N ALA A 14 10.60 19.47 33.56
CA ALA A 14 11.31 20.61 34.15
C ALA A 14 11.62 20.40 35.64
N GLY A 15 11.19 19.27 36.22
CA GLY A 15 11.45 18.94 37.62
C GLY A 15 10.83 19.94 38.60
N ASN A 16 9.69 20.55 38.26
CA ASN A 16 9.07 21.58 39.08
C ASN A 16 8.80 21.04 40.51
N PRO A 17 9.30 21.70 41.58
CA PRO A 17 9.21 21.20 42.95
C PRO A 17 7.79 21.22 43.51
N THR A 18 6.88 21.97 42.88
CA THR A 18 5.45 22.05 43.20
C THR A 18 4.65 22.23 41.92
N GLY A 19 3.46 21.62 41.84
CA GLY A 19 2.58 21.72 40.66
C GLY A 19 2.84 20.64 39.61
N PHE A 20 2.47 20.91 38.35
CA PHE A 20 2.68 19.96 37.25
C PHE A 20 4.17 19.87 36.90
N ALA A 21 4.72 18.65 36.84
CA ALA A 21 6.15 18.41 36.71
C ALA A 21 6.74 18.80 35.33
N PHE A 22 5.88 18.92 34.30
CA PHE A 22 6.30 19.25 32.94
C PHE A 22 5.97 20.69 32.58
N ASN A 23 6.85 21.34 31.82
CA ASN A 23 6.58 22.65 31.23
C ASN A 23 6.33 22.51 29.72
N ARG A 24 5.39 23.30 29.19
CA ARG A 24 5.17 23.42 27.75
C ARG A 24 6.39 24.10 27.13
N SER A 25 6.98 23.47 26.12
CA SER A 25 8.24 23.89 25.49
C SER A 25 8.00 24.47 24.10
N VAL A 26 7.54 23.66 23.15
CA VAL A 26 7.30 24.06 21.76
C VAL A 26 5.82 23.88 21.45
N VAL A 27 5.24 24.83 20.73
CA VAL A 27 3.89 24.74 20.18
C VAL A 27 3.99 24.86 18.66
N VAL A 28 3.45 23.88 17.96
CA VAL A 28 3.35 23.89 16.50
C VAL A 28 1.89 24.15 16.13
N PRO A 29 1.58 25.15 15.30
CA PRO A 29 0.21 25.53 14.94
C PRO A 29 -0.40 24.58 13.91
N ILE A 30 -0.35 23.28 14.20
CA ILE A 30 -0.98 22.23 13.40
C ILE A 30 -1.66 21.23 14.30
N GLY A 31 -2.88 20.84 13.98
CA GLY A 31 -3.68 19.96 14.81
C GLY A 31 -3.76 18.54 14.27
N LEU A 32 -4.25 17.64 15.11
CA LEU A 32 -4.68 16.29 14.73
C LEU A 32 -6.09 16.34 14.14
N LYS A 33 -6.30 15.72 12.98
CA LYS A 33 -7.60 15.69 12.29
C LYS A 33 -8.64 14.86 13.04
N ALA A 34 -8.23 13.74 13.61
CA ALA A 34 -9.11 12.78 14.27
C ALA A 34 -8.36 12.00 15.37
N PRO A 35 -9.05 11.60 16.45
CA PRO A 35 -8.40 11.00 17.63
C PRO A 35 -7.64 9.70 17.33
N TYR A 36 -8.10 8.93 16.34
CA TYR A 36 -7.48 7.65 15.95
C TYR A 36 -6.60 7.76 14.71
N ALA A 37 -6.39 8.97 14.16
CA ALA A 37 -5.60 9.19 12.97
C ALA A 37 -4.12 9.49 13.29
N VAL A 38 -3.58 8.85 14.32
CA VAL A 38 -2.19 8.94 14.76
C VAL A 38 -1.70 7.57 15.22
N ALA A 39 -0.47 7.22 14.85
CA ALA A 39 0.23 6.03 15.34
C ALA A 39 1.75 6.22 15.22
N GLY A 40 2.53 5.23 15.60
CA GLY A 40 4.00 5.24 15.64
C GLY A 40 4.59 5.43 17.05
N PHE A 41 3.73 5.49 18.09
CA PHE A 41 4.15 5.52 19.50
C PHE A 41 4.09 4.14 20.16
N GLU A 42 3.66 3.12 19.43
CA GLU A 42 3.44 1.76 19.91
C GLU A 42 4.78 1.08 20.26
N PRO A 43 4.83 0.31 21.36
CA PRO A 43 6.02 -0.43 21.73
C PRO A 43 6.49 -1.35 20.59
N GLY A 44 7.79 -1.32 20.29
CA GLY A 44 8.39 -2.14 19.25
C GLY A 44 8.31 -1.57 17.83
N PHE A 45 7.63 -0.42 17.62
CA PHE A 45 7.72 0.29 16.35
C PHE A 45 9.02 1.10 16.28
N ALA A 46 9.77 0.96 15.18
CA ALA A 46 11.13 1.48 15.05
C ALA A 46 11.22 2.89 14.45
N ASP A 47 10.15 3.70 14.52
CA ASP A 47 10.17 5.08 14.00
C ASP A 47 9.35 6.01 14.92
N THR A 48 9.13 7.23 14.46
CA THR A 48 8.44 8.34 15.11
C THR A 48 6.93 8.30 14.86
N VAL A 49 6.24 9.22 15.52
CA VAL A 49 4.81 9.45 15.36
C VAL A 49 4.49 9.98 13.96
N ILE A 50 3.52 9.35 13.31
CA ILE A 50 2.92 9.76 12.05
C ILE A 50 1.43 9.97 12.28
N PHE A 51 0.87 11.06 11.75
CA PHE A 51 -0.52 11.43 11.99
C PHE A 51 -1.14 12.19 10.83
N VAL A 52 -2.48 12.21 10.78
CA VAL A 52 -3.25 13.04 9.86
C VAL A 52 -3.48 14.41 10.49
N ALA A 53 -2.95 15.45 9.85
CA ALA A 53 -3.08 16.82 10.28
C ALA A 53 -4.44 17.44 9.91
N ASN A 54 -4.82 18.51 10.62
CA ASN A 54 -6.07 19.23 10.41
C ASN A 54 -6.20 19.90 9.02
N ASP A 55 -5.10 20.01 8.27
CA ASP A 55 -5.03 20.46 6.86
C ASP A 55 -5.20 19.33 5.83
N ASN A 56 -5.60 18.13 6.28
CA ASN A 56 -5.81 16.92 5.47
C ASN A 56 -4.53 16.28 4.93
N THR A 57 -3.35 16.66 5.42
CA THR A 57 -2.07 16.01 5.07
C THR A 57 -1.68 14.94 6.09
N VAL A 58 -0.98 13.89 5.65
CA VAL A 58 -0.30 12.96 6.55
C VAL A 58 1.10 13.49 6.81
N ARG A 59 1.48 13.60 8.08
CA ARG A 59 2.76 14.17 8.50
C ARG A 59 3.53 13.22 9.41
N LYS A 60 4.84 13.17 9.20
CA LYS A 60 5.80 12.45 10.03
C LYS A 60 6.54 13.45 10.91
N LEU A 61 6.61 13.17 12.21
CA LEU A 61 7.27 14.06 13.15
C LEU A 61 8.79 13.86 13.14
N GLN A 62 9.54 14.88 12.69
CA GLN A 62 11.00 14.90 12.74
C GLN A 62 11.47 15.86 13.83
N GLY A 63 11.77 15.30 15.02
CA GLY A 63 12.02 16.11 16.21
C GLY A 63 10.76 16.86 16.64
N TYR A 64 10.73 18.18 16.43
CA TYR A 64 9.56 19.03 16.67
C TYR A 64 8.88 19.51 15.39
N ASP A 65 9.38 19.14 14.20
CA ASP A 65 8.84 19.59 12.92
C ASP A 65 7.96 18.49 12.28
N PRO A 66 6.66 18.73 12.07
CA PRO A 66 5.80 17.82 11.33
C PRO A 66 5.95 18.02 9.83
N THR A 67 6.69 17.13 9.18
CA THR A 67 6.96 17.17 7.74
C THR A 67 5.88 16.38 6.98
N PRO A 68 5.26 16.93 5.92
CA PRO A 68 4.26 16.22 5.13
C PRO A 68 4.89 15.08 4.31
N ILE A 69 4.22 13.92 4.31
CA ILE A 69 4.64 12.70 3.60
C ILE A 69 3.59 12.16 2.62
N SER A 70 2.37 12.69 2.63
CA SER A 70 1.30 12.27 1.73
C SER A 70 1.32 13.01 0.39
N GLY A 71 0.90 12.30 -0.66
CA GLY A 71 0.61 12.88 -1.98
C GLY A 71 -0.80 13.47 -2.09
N PRO A 72 -1.10 14.22 -3.17
CA PRO A 72 -2.39 14.86 -3.37
C PRO A 72 -3.58 13.88 -3.45
N ASP A 73 -3.33 12.64 -3.88
CA ASP A 73 -4.39 11.62 -3.97
C ASP A 73 -4.91 11.21 -2.60
N LEU A 74 -4.02 10.95 -1.65
CA LEU A 74 -4.40 10.62 -0.28
C LEU A 74 -5.01 11.84 0.43
N ASN A 75 -4.47 13.04 0.19
CA ASN A 75 -5.04 14.28 0.77
C ASN A 75 -6.50 14.49 0.37
N ARG A 76 -6.82 14.23 -0.91
CA ARG A 76 -8.19 14.31 -1.44
C ARG A 76 -9.10 13.25 -0.82
N LEU A 77 -8.60 12.03 -0.59
CA LEU A 77 -9.37 11.00 0.12
C LEU A 77 -9.68 11.39 1.56
N ILE A 78 -8.69 11.95 2.27
CA ILE A 78 -8.83 12.43 3.64
C ILE A 78 -9.83 13.60 3.72
N GLU A 79 -9.73 14.56 2.79
CA GLU A 79 -10.65 15.70 2.70
C GLU A 79 -12.10 15.27 2.46
N ALA A 80 -12.32 14.20 1.67
CA ALA A 80 -13.65 13.67 1.38
C ALA A 80 -14.30 12.94 2.58
N VAL A 81 -13.56 12.64 3.65
CA VAL A 81 -14.10 11.97 4.83
C VAL A 81 -15.01 12.93 5.61
N THR A 82 -16.31 12.62 5.62
CA THR A 82 -17.32 13.44 6.32
C THR A 82 -17.23 13.32 7.84
N ASN A 83 -16.94 12.12 8.34
CA ASN A 83 -16.77 11.85 9.77
C ASN A 83 -15.30 11.51 10.08
N PRO A 84 -14.52 12.45 10.63
CA PRO A 84 -13.09 12.22 10.88
C PRO A 84 -12.80 11.03 11.79
N ALA A 85 -13.73 10.64 12.67
CA ALA A 85 -13.54 9.50 13.58
C ALA A 85 -13.39 8.14 12.85
N GLU A 86 -13.72 8.07 11.56
CA GLU A 86 -13.52 6.89 10.71
C GLU A 86 -12.07 6.73 10.24
N LEU A 87 -11.21 7.73 10.50
CA LEU A 87 -9.78 7.65 10.18
C LEU A 87 -9.02 6.82 11.23
N VAL A 88 -8.74 5.60 10.80
CA VAL A 88 -8.02 4.45 11.36
C VAL A 88 -6.50 4.40 11.25
N ALA A 89 -5.68 5.02 12.11
CA ALA A 89 -4.23 4.84 12.04
C ALA A 89 -3.70 3.76 13.00
N TRP A 90 -2.71 2.98 12.53
CA TRP A 90 -1.98 2.00 13.35
C TRP A 90 -0.68 1.58 12.66
N VAL A 91 0.16 0.81 13.34
CA VAL A 91 1.46 0.37 12.83
C VAL A 91 1.70 -1.11 13.00
N TYR A 92 2.62 -1.65 12.20
CA TYR A 92 3.22 -2.96 12.42
C TYR A 92 4.60 -3.06 11.78
N GLN A 93 5.31 -4.15 12.07
CA GLN A 93 6.53 -4.51 11.37
C GLN A 93 6.42 -5.92 10.79
N ALA A 94 6.93 -6.09 9.58
CA ALA A 94 7.02 -7.39 8.92
C ALA A 94 8.26 -7.40 8.01
N ALA A 95 8.97 -8.53 7.93
CA ALA A 95 10.17 -8.69 7.11
C ALA A 95 11.25 -7.60 7.27
N GLY A 96 11.38 -7.01 8.47
CA GLY A 96 12.33 -5.92 8.73
C GLY A 96 11.88 -4.52 8.26
N HIS A 97 10.70 -4.42 7.65
CA HIS A 97 10.09 -3.15 7.27
C HIS A 97 9.11 -2.67 8.33
N ALA A 98 9.08 -1.36 8.55
CA ALA A 98 8.12 -0.69 9.41
C ALA A 98 7.00 -0.07 8.58
N TYR A 99 5.75 -0.38 8.90
CA TYR A 99 4.60 0.07 8.15
C TYR A 99 3.68 0.90 9.02
N TRP A 100 3.25 2.04 8.47
CA TRP A 100 2.19 2.86 9.03
C TRP A 100 0.95 2.76 8.16
N VAL A 101 -0.19 2.43 8.76
CA VAL A 101 -1.44 2.13 8.07
C VAL A 101 -2.45 3.20 8.40
N LEU A 102 -3.18 3.68 7.39
CA LEU A 102 -4.35 4.53 7.54
C LEU A 102 -5.53 3.93 6.78
N SER A 103 -6.58 3.62 7.50
CA SER A 103 -7.87 3.24 6.93
C SER A 103 -8.85 4.41 7.01
N GLY A 104 -9.61 4.59 5.95
CA GLY A 104 -10.78 5.47 5.92
C GLY A 104 -11.98 4.75 5.31
N PRO A 105 -13.04 5.48 4.95
CA PRO A 105 -14.27 4.88 4.43
C PRO A 105 -14.04 4.25 3.05
N GLY A 106 -13.87 2.93 3.02
CA GLY A 106 -13.70 2.15 1.78
C GLY A 106 -12.32 2.26 1.13
N TRP A 107 -11.28 2.58 1.90
CA TRP A 107 -9.89 2.54 1.44
C TRP A 107 -8.92 2.29 2.58
N THR A 108 -7.74 1.74 2.27
CA THR A 108 -6.62 1.66 3.22
C THR A 108 -5.30 1.93 2.50
N TRP A 109 -4.53 2.86 3.04
CA TRP A 109 -3.22 3.26 2.56
C TRP A 109 -2.16 2.86 3.58
N VAL A 110 -1.02 2.39 3.09
CA VAL A 110 0.10 1.95 3.92
C VAL A 110 1.36 2.67 3.44
N TYR A 111 2.01 3.33 4.38
CA TYR A 111 3.32 3.92 4.20
C TYR A 111 4.37 2.92 4.68
N ASP A 112 5.25 2.50 3.78
CA ASP A 112 6.46 1.80 4.14
C ASP A 112 7.52 2.83 4.52
N VAL A 113 7.81 2.87 5.82
CA VAL A 113 8.75 3.82 6.42
C VAL A 113 10.18 3.55 5.95
N SER A 114 10.51 2.30 5.66
CA SER A 114 11.86 1.88 5.25
C SER A 114 12.18 2.32 3.82
N THR A 115 11.17 2.32 2.93
CA THR A 115 11.33 2.72 1.52
C THR A 115 10.81 4.12 1.21
N GLY A 116 10.09 4.74 2.13
CA GLY A 116 9.45 6.05 1.95
C GLY A 116 8.30 6.04 0.93
N SER A 117 7.76 4.87 0.61
CA SER A 117 6.77 4.67 -0.45
C SER A 117 5.38 4.33 0.10
N TRP A 118 4.34 4.77 -0.62
CA TRP A 118 2.95 4.45 -0.32
C TRP A 118 2.45 3.30 -1.19
N HIS A 119 1.61 2.45 -0.62
CA HIS A 119 0.83 1.45 -1.34
C HIS A 119 -0.56 1.31 -0.72
N GLU A 120 -1.50 0.77 -1.49
CA GLU A 120 -2.85 0.48 -1.02
C GLU A 120 -2.94 -0.96 -0.49
N ARG A 121 -3.85 -1.19 0.45
CA ARG A 121 -4.20 -2.54 0.91
C ARG A 121 -5.70 -2.74 0.90
N GLN A 122 -6.09 -3.96 0.54
CA GLN A 122 -7.49 -4.36 0.41
C GLN A 122 -7.61 -5.85 0.77
N SER A 123 -8.65 -6.22 1.50
CA SER A 123 -9.02 -7.62 1.69
C SER A 123 -9.91 -8.10 0.54
N TYR A 124 -9.80 -9.39 0.20
CA TYR A 124 -10.59 -9.98 -0.88
C TYR A 124 -12.10 -9.76 -0.66
N GLY A 125 -12.76 -9.10 -1.62
CA GLY A 125 -14.19 -8.78 -1.57
C GLY A 125 -14.57 -7.52 -0.78
N PHE A 126 -13.61 -6.80 -0.21
CA PHE A 126 -13.80 -5.53 0.50
C PHE A 126 -13.19 -4.38 -0.29
N SER A 127 -13.60 -3.14 -0.06
CA SER A 127 -12.95 -1.96 -0.68
C SER A 127 -11.74 -1.46 0.12
N ASP A 128 -11.61 -1.90 1.36
CA ASP A 128 -10.52 -1.58 2.27
C ASP A 128 -9.86 -2.86 2.81
N TRP A 129 -8.80 -2.69 3.60
CA TRP A 129 -8.21 -3.81 4.34
C TRP A 129 -9.03 -4.02 5.61
N ARG A 130 -9.50 -5.24 5.89
CA ARG A 130 -10.38 -5.49 7.06
C ARG A 130 -9.67 -5.41 8.41
N CYS A 131 -8.34 -5.48 8.40
CA CYS A 131 -7.51 -5.41 9.59
C CYS A 131 -7.55 -4.00 10.21
N ARG A 132 -7.68 -3.94 11.52
CA ARG A 132 -7.67 -2.72 12.33
C ARG A 132 -6.80 -2.92 13.55
N TYR A 133 -6.07 -1.86 13.88
CA TYR A 133 -5.16 -1.79 15.00
C TYR A 133 -4.05 -2.83 14.94
N GLY A 134 -2.94 -2.52 15.60
CA GLY A 134 -1.78 -3.39 15.68
C GLY A 134 -1.28 -3.45 17.10
N ILE A 135 -0.88 -4.63 17.55
CA ILE A 135 -0.20 -4.81 18.82
C ILE A 135 1.04 -5.68 18.64
N ALA A 136 2.16 -5.20 19.16
CA ALA A 136 3.36 -6.01 19.32
C ALA A 136 3.25 -6.84 20.60
N ALA A 137 3.26 -8.16 20.45
CA ALA A 137 3.25 -9.10 21.57
C ALA A 137 4.03 -10.36 21.20
N TRP A 138 4.72 -10.98 22.17
CA TRP A 138 5.48 -12.22 21.95
C TRP A 138 6.43 -12.17 20.73
N SER A 139 7.11 -11.03 20.55
CA SER A 139 8.02 -10.76 19.42
C SER A 139 7.37 -10.84 18.03
N LYS A 140 6.05 -10.67 17.96
CA LYS A 140 5.24 -10.70 16.74
C LYS A 140 4.26 -9.53 16.72
N TRP A 141 3.76 -9.19 15.53
CA TRP A 141 2.70 -8.21 15.37
C TRP A 141 1.37 -8.90 15.12
N PHE A 142 0.35 -8.50 15.87
CA PHE A 142 -1.02 -8.97 15.71
C PHE A 142 -1.93 -7.83 15.28
N THR A 143 -2.96 -8.17 14.53
CA THR A 143 -4.01 -7.24 14.10
C THR A 143 -5.38 -7.85 14.33
N PHE A 144 -6.41 -7.02 14.37
CA PHE A 144 -7.79 -7.45 14.63
C PHE A 144 -8.62 -7.33 13.36
N ASP A 145 -9.34 -8.38 13.01
CA ASP A 145 -10.23 -8.39 11.87
C ASP A 145 -11.62 -7.90 12.27
N LEU A 146 -12.07 -6.81 11.64
CA LEU A 146 -13.42 -6.26 11.86
C LEU A 146 -14.53 -7.22 11.48
N GLN A 147 -14.31 -8.11 10.51
CA GLN A 147 -15.37 -8.96 10.00
C GLN A 147 -15.59 -10.21 10.87
N SER A 148 -14.51 -10.90 11.23
CA SER A 148 -14.60 -12.14 12.02
C SER A 148 -14.47 -11.95 13.52
N GLY A 149 -13.98 -10.79 13.99
CA GLY A 149 -13.66 -10.54 15.40
C GLY A 149 -12.44 -11.32 15.91
N LYS A 150 -11.68 -11.94 15.01
CA LYS A 150 -10.46 -12.70 15.35
C LYS A 150 -9.23 -11.80 15.32
N ALA A 151 -8.22 -12.21 16.08
CA ALA A 151 -6.88 -11.66 15.94
C ALA A 151 -6.05 -12.53 14.96
N PHE A 152 -5.25 -11.87 14.13
CA PHE A 152 -4.35 -12.50 13.18
C PHE A 152 -2.91 -12.06 13.45
N GLU A 153 -1.97 -12.98 13.29
CA GLU A 153 -0.55 -12.66 13.22
C GLU A 153 -0.21 -12.10 11.84
N LEU A 154 0.52 -11.00 11.78
CA LEU A 154 1.10 -10.46 10.55
C LEU A 154 2.41 -11.19 10.26
N ASN A 155 2.36 -12.07 9.26
CA ASN A 155 3.47 -12.93 8.86
C ASN A 155 3.83 -12.67 7.39
N SER A 156 5.10 -12.35 7.12
CA SER A 156 5.60 -12.09 5.76
C SER A 156 5.65 -13.33 4.86
N ALA A 157 5.67 -14.53 5.44
CA ALA A 157 5.61 -15.78 4.69
C ALA A 157 4.17 -16.23 4.38
N ALA A 158 3.16 -15.59 4.96
CA ALA A 158 1.77 -15.94 4.69
C ALA A 158 1.37 -15.49 3.28
N ARG A 159 0.84 -16.43 2.48
CA ARG A 159 0.38 -16.19 1.10
C ARG A 159 -1.13 -16.11 0.96
N ARG A 160 -1.82 -15.97 2.09
CA ARG A 160 -3.28 -15.86 2.20
C ARG A 160 -3.64 -14.83 3.26
N ASP A 161 -4.77 -14.17 3.07
CA ASP A 161 -5.39 -13.32 4.07
C ASP A 161 -6.37 -14.18 4.89
N GLY A 162 -5.85 -14.88 5.89
CA GLY A 162 -6.58 -15.91 6.63
C GLY A 162 -6.92 -17.10 5.71
N ALA A 163 -8.21 -17.39 5.54
CA ALA A 163 -8.68 -18.41 4.59
C ALA A 163 -8.87 -17.86 3.16
N ASN A 164 -8.83 -16.53 2.99
CA ASN A 164 -9.10 -15.89 1.71
C ASN A 164 -7.81 -15.70 0.88
N PRO A 165 -7.90 -15.60 -0.46
CA PRO A 165 -6.76 -15.26 -1.30
C PRO A 165 -6.14 -13.91 -0.91
N LEU A 166 -4.82 -13.83 -0.94
CA LEU A 166 -4.10 -12.56 -0.89
C LEU A 166 -3.87 -12.09 -2.32
N VAL A 167 -4.61 -11.08 -2.76
CA VAL A 167 -4.52 -10.59 -4.14
C VAL A 167 -3.48 -9.49 -4.23
N TRP A 168 -2.39 -9.77 -4.93
CA TRP A 168 -1.42 -8.75 -5.31
C TRP A 168 -1.88 -8.07 -6.61
N THR A 169 -1.79 -6.75 -6.66
CA THR A 169 -2.09 -5.97 -7.86
C THR A 169 -1.02 -4.91 -8.05
N LEU A 170 -0.52 -4.78 -9.27
CA LEU A 170 0.40 -3.71 -9.67
C LEU A 170 -0.15 -3.00 -10.90
N ARG A 171 -0.11 -1.67 -10.86
CA ARG A 171 -0.44 -0.81 -11.98
C ARG A 171 0.78 0.00 -12.40
N SER A 172 1.08 0.00 -13.69
CA SER A 172 2.14 0.85 -14.23
C SER A 172 1.71 2.32 -14.17
N ASN A 173 2.68 3.22 -14.33
CA ASN A 173 2.36 4.59 -14.74
C ASN A 173 1.77 4.59 -16.17
N GLN A 174 1.25 5.74 -16.57
CA GLN A 174 0.73 5.93 -17.91
C GLN A 174 1.88 6.11 -18.91
N ALA A 175 2.07 5.10 -19.75
CA ALA A 175 2.94 5.19 -20.91
C ALA A 175 2.22 5.94 -22.03
N HIS A 176 2.45 7.24 -22.15
CA HIS A 176 1.84 8.07 -23.19
C HIS A 176 2.82 8.59 -24.23
N ARG A 177 2.29 8.96 -25.39
CA ARG A 177 3.02 9.69 -26.42
C ARG A 177 2.14 10.81 -26.97
N PHE A 178 1.73 11.74 -26.13
CA PHE A 178 0.85 12.83 -26.59
C PHE A 178 1.59 13.76 -27.56
N PRO A 179 0.98 14.18 -28.70
CA PRO A 179 -0.39 13.90 -29.16
C PRO A 179 -0.56 12.62 -30.00
N GLY A 180 0.54 11.93 -30.34
CA GLY A 180 0.55 10.70 -31.10
C GLY A 180 0.01 9.46 -30.36
N ARG A 181 0.15 8.31 -31.01
CA ARG A 181 -0.13 6.99 -30.45
C ARG A 181 1.07 6.08 -30.71
N ALA A 182 1.25 5.09 -29.84
CA ALA A 182 2.30 4.09 -29.96
C ALA A 182 1.69 2.76 -30.40
N VAL A 183 2.34 2.05 -31.33
CA VAL A 183 2.04 0.65 -31.60
C VAL A 183 2.92 -0.17 -30.66
N ILE A 184 2.29 -1.02 -29.85
CA ILE A 184 3.01 -1.92 -28.95
C ILE A 184 2.97 -3.31 -29.54
N HIS A 185 4.11 -3.76 -30.06
CA HIS A 185 4.26 -5.09 -30.65
C HIS A 185 4.38 -6.15 -29.58
N LYS A 186 5.14 -5.84 -28.52
CA LYS A 186 5.39 -6.75 -27.42
C LYS A 186 5.45 -5.98 -26.11
N ALA A 187 4.86 -6.55 -25.06
CA ALA A 187 5.13 -6.15 -23.69
C ALA A 187 5.63 -7.38 -22.93
N SER A 188 6.80 -7.26 -22.30
CA SER A 188 7.44 -8.30 -21.51
C SER A 188 7.44 -7.89 -20.05
N PHE A 189 7.07 -8.82 -19.16
CA PHE A 189 7.07 -8.59 -17.73
C PHE A 189 8.00 -9.58 -17.05
N ASP A 190 8.88 -9.06 -16.21
CA ASP A 190 9.93 -9.81 -15.54
C ASP A 190 9.48 -10.12 -14.10
N PHE A 191 9.18 -11.39 -13.88
CA PHE A 191 8.84 -11.97 -12.58
C PHE A 191 9.82 -13.09 -12.27
N GLU A 192 9.95 -13.41 -10.99
CA GLU A 192 10.50 -14.71 -10.62
C GLU A 192 9.53 -15.81 -11.07
N THR A 193 9.97 -16.60 -12.04
CA THR A 193 9.22 -17.70 -12.65
C THR A 193 9.63 -19.03 -12.02
N GLY A 194 8.83 -20.05 -12.24
CA GLY A 194 9.16 -21.41 -11.79
C GLY A 194 9.01 -21.62 -10.28
N ILE A 195 8.13 -20.82 -9.67
CA ILE A 195 7.88 -20.77 -8.22
C ILE A 195 6.65 -21.59 -7.79
N GLY A 196 6.16 -22.45 -8.69
CA GLY A 196 5.19 -23.48 -8.33
C GLY A 196 5.74 -24.37 -7.22
N ILE A 197 4.84 -24.93 -6.42
CA ILE A 197 5.15 -25.87 -5.35
C ILE A 197 4.59 -27.22 -5.79
N ASP A 198 5.45 -28.17 -6.18
CA ASP A 198 5.02 -29.46 -6.75
C ASP A 198 4.08 -30.25 -5.81
N ALA A 199 4.34 -30.19 -4.51
CA ALA A 199 3.53 -30.84 -3.48
C ALA A 199 2.34 -29.98 -3.00
N GLY A 200 2.09 -28.83 -3.64
CA GLY A 200 1.06 -27.87 -3.28
C GLY A 200 -0.35 -28.22 -3.80
N ILE A 201 -1.31 -27.34 -3.50
CA ILE A 201 -2.69 -27.43 -3.96
C ILE A 201 -2.77 -27.10 -5.47
N SER A 202 -3.03 -28.11 -6.30
CA SER A 202 -3.25 -27.92 -7.74
C SER A 202 -4.61 -27.24 -8.05
N PRO A 203 -4.68 -26.32 -9.03
CA PRO A 203 -3.57 -25.80 -9.84
C PRO A 203 -2.89 -24.55 -9.24
N ILE A 204 -3.50 -23.95 -8.21
CA ILE A 204 -3.16 -22.60 -7.73
C ILE A 204 -1.78 -22.50 -7.08
N GLU A 205 -1.23 -23.60 -6.55
CA GLU A 205 0.13 -23.64 -6.00
C GLU A 205 1.09 -24.35 -6.94
N THR A 206 0.62 -25.26 -7.79
CA THR A 206 1.49 -26.05 -8.68
C THR A 206 1.80 -25.34 -10.00
N ASP A 207 0.82 -24.65 -10.60
CA ASP A 207 0.96 -23.92 -11.87
C ASP A 207 0.33 -22.52 -11.75
N PRO A 208 0.94 -21.63 -10.95
CA PRO A 208 0.41 -20.30 -10.69
C PRO A 208 0.30 -19.44 -11.95
N VAL A 209 -0.65 -18.52 -11.96
CA VAL A 209 -0.91 -17.64 -13.10
C VAL A 209 -0.97 -16.16 -12.72
N VAL A 210 -0.48 -15.32 -13.63
CA VAL A 210 -0.64 -13.87 -13.60
C VAL A 210 -1.69 -13.43 -14.62
N ARG A 211 -2.58 -12.54 -14.19
CA ARG A 211 -3.57 -11.91 -15.05
C ARG A 211 -3.11 -10.52 -15.43
N ILE A 212 -2.99 -10.27 -16.73
CA ILE A 212 -2.48 -9.04 -17.30
C ILE A 212 -3.59 -8.40 -18.13
N ARG A 213 -3.91 -7.15 -17.83
CA ARG A 213 -4.82 -6.32 -18.65
C ARG A 213 -4.26 -4.91 -18.77
N TRP A 214 -4.87 -4.12 -19.64
CA TRP A 214 -4.47 -2.74 -19.80
C TRP A 214 -5.66 -1.81 -20.06
N SER A 215 -5.41 -0.53 -19.86
CA SER A 215 -6.31 0.57 -20.12
C SER A 215 -5.67 1.55 -21.10
N ASP A 216 -6.43 1.95 -22.12
CA ASP A 216 -6.00 2.92 -23.13
C ASP A 216 -6.69 4.31 -22.97
N ASP A 217 -7.51 4.48 -21.94
CA ASP A 217 -8.32 5.69 -21.68
C ASP A 217 -8.01 6.39 -20.34
N GLY A 218 -6.81 6.11 -19.82
CA GLY A 218 -6.32 6.65 -18.56
C GLY A 218 -7.00 6.02 -17.34
N GLY A 219 -7.24 4.71 -17.38
CA GLY A 219 -7.74 3.92 -16.26
C GLY A 219 -9.25 3.93 -16.06
N ARG A 220 -10.03 4.45 -17.02
CA ARG A 220 -11.51 4.47 -16.92
C ARG A 220 -12.11 3.12 -17.26
N SER A 221 -11.61 2.48 -18.32
CA SER A 221 -12.00 1.13 -18.71
C SER A 221 -10.77 0.24 -18.86
N TRP A 222 -11.00 -1.05 -18.63
CA TRP A 222 -9.95 -2.08 -18.65
C TRP A 222 -10.38 -3.19 -19.59
N GLY A 223 -9.46 -3.65 -20.44
CA GLY A 223 -9.70 -4.78 -21.31
C GLY A 223 -9.87 -6.11 -20.57
N ASN A 224 -10.25 -7.15 -21.31
CA ASN A 224 -10.30 -8.51 -20.78
C ASN A 224 -8.89 -8.97 -20.36
N PRO A 225 -8.72 -9.54 -19.16
CA PRO A 225 -7.43 -10.00 -18.70
C PRO A 225 -6.95 -11.21 -19.49
N LEU A 226 -5.71 -11.13 -19.95
CA LEU A 226 -4.96 -12.26 -20.48
C LEU A 226 -4.27 -12.98 -19.34
N THR A 227 -4.39 -14.31 -19.33
CA THR A 227 -3.72 -15.14 -18.33
C THR A 227 -2.38 -15.61 -18.88
N ARG A 228 -1.33 -15.55 -18.07
CA ARG A 228 -0.01 -16.10 -18.35
C ARG A 228 0.42 -16.97 -17.18
N ARG A 229 1.04 -18.10 -17.50
CA ARG A 229 1.63 -18.99 -16.50
C ARG A 229 2.87 -18.31 -15.92
N VAL A 230 3.05 -18.41 -14.61
CA VAL A 230 4.29 -18.02 -13.92
C VAL A 230 5.25 -19.22 -13.87
N GLY A 231 4.73 -20.44 -14.10
CA GLY A 231 5.52 -21.66 -14.27
C GLY A 231 5.44 -22.59 -13.05
N THR A 232 5.56 -23.89 -13.34
CA THR A 232 5.72 -24.96 -12.32
C THR A 232 7.11 -24.92 -11.70
N GLU A 233 7.38 -25.69 -10.64
CA GLU A 233 8.67 -25.64 -9.93
C GLU A 233 9.87 -25.81 -10.89
N GLY A 234 10.76 -24.81 -10.97
CA GLY A 234 11.93 -24.82 -11.85
C GLY A 234 11.67 -24.55 -13.34
N GLU A 235 10.43 -24.23 -13.74
CA GLU A 235 10.07 -23.88 -15.12
C GLU A 235 10.31 -22.39 -15.41
N ASP A 236 11.23 -22.08 -16.31
CA ASP A 236 11.42 -20.72 -16.80
C ASP A 236 10.48 -20.43 -17.98
N VAL A 237 9.52 -19.52 -17.77
CA VAL A 237 8.51 -19.14 -18.76
C VAL A 237 8.49 -17.63 -19.03
N PRO A 238 8.55 -17.18 -20.30
CA PRO A 238 8.45 -15.76 -20.59
C PRO A 238 7.01 -15.26 -20.40
N ILE A 239 6.85 -14.20 -19.61
CA ILE A 239 5.55 -13.55 -19.39
C ILE A 239 5.39 -12.40 -20.40
N ASP A 240 5.09 -12.80 -21.64
CA ASP A 240 4.99 -11.91 -22.79
C ASP A 240 3.55 -11.72 -23.30
N ILE A 241 3.21 -10.48 -23.62
CA ILE A 241 2.02 -10.10 -24.39
C ILE A 241 2.46 -9.64 -25.78
N ASN A 242 2.27 -10.52 -26.77
CA ASN A 242 2.49 -10.20 -28.17
C ASN A 242 1.25 -9.54 -28.78
N ASN A 243 1.45 -8.71 -29.80
CA ASN A 243 0.42 -7.98 -30.52
C ASN A 243 -0.50 -7.17 -29.58
N ALA A 244 0.11 -6.43 -28.64
CA ALA A 244 -0.64 -5.63 -27.68
C ALA A 244 -1.40 -4.45 -28.32
N GLY A 245 -1.14 -4.15 -29.60
CA GLY A 245 -1.94 -3.24 -30.40
C GLY A 245 -1.60 -1.77 -30.17
N LEU A 246 -2.51 -0.90 -30.58
CA LEU A 246 -2.32 0.56 -30.59
C LEU A 246 -2.77 1.18 -29.26
N THR A 247 -1.94 2.06 -28.68
CA THR A 247 -2.35 2.82 -27.49
C THR A 247 -3.45 3.83 -27.81
N GLY A 248 -4.28 4.14 -26.82
CA GLY A 248 -5.19 5.28 -26.91
C GLY A 248 -4.46 6.63 -26.90
N ARG A 249 -5.20 7.73 -27.08
CA ARG A 249 -4.63 9.10 -27.02
C ARG A 249 -4.04 9.41 -25.65
N LYS A 250 -4.56 8.77 -24.60
CA LYS A 250 -4.06 8.92 -23.23
C LYS A 250 -2.87 7.98 -22.96
N GLY A 251 -2.39 7.22 -23.95
CA GLY A 251 -1.38 6.20 -23.70
C GLY A 251 -1.98 4.96 -23.05
N ARG A 252 -1.11 4.13 -22.48
CA ARG A 252 -1.46 2.83 -21.90
C ARG A 252 -1.06 2.72 -20.44
N ILE A 253 -1.92 2.07 -19.65
CA ILE A 253 -1.63 1.64 -18.29
C ILE A 253 -1.77 0.13 -18.25
N TRP A 254 -0.77 -0.56 -17.74
CA TRP A 254 -0.79 -2.00 -17.52
C TRP A 254 -1.22 -2.30 -16.09
N GLU A 255 -2.05 -3.32 -15.91
CA GLU A 255 -2.39 -3.87 -14.61
C GLU A 255 -2.12 -5.37 -14.61
N MET A 256 -1.41 -5.80 -13.58
CA MET A 256 -1.11 -7.19 -13.31
C MET A 256 -1.72 -7.57 -11.97
N SER A 257 -2.28 -8.78 -11.89
CA SER A 257 -2.83 -9.31 -10.65
C SER A 257 -2.54 -10.79 -10.50
N ILE A 258 -2.24 -11.20 -9.27
CA ILE A 258 -1.98 -12.59 -8.86
C ILE A 258 -2.78 -12.83 -7.59
N SER A 259 -3.60 -13.88 -7.59
CA SER A 259 -4.36 -14.34 -6.41
C SER A 259 -3.89 -15.69 -5.89
N ASP A 260 -3.02 -16.34 -6.64
CA ASP A 260 -2.47 -17.64 -6.33
C ASP A 260 -1.48 -17.50 -5.16
N PRO A 261 -1.49 -18.42 -4.17
CA PRO A 261 -0.81 -18.27 -2.90
C PRO A 261 0.70 -18.60 -3.00
N ILE A 262 1.40 -17.88 -3.85
CA ILE A 262 2.83 -18.06 -4.18
C ILE A 262 3.66 -16.84 -3.77
N GLU A 263 4.99 -16.95 -3.91
CA GLU A 263 5.87 -15.80 -3.70
C GLU A 263 5.73 -14.87 -4.91
N ILE A 264 5.79 -13.56 -4.71
CA ILE A 264 5.67 -12.63 -5.84
C ILE A 264 6.86 -11.70 -5.78
N ALA A 265 7.80 -11.92 -6.70
CA ALA A 265 8.89 -11.01 -6.99
C ALA A 265 8.71 -10.49 -8.41
N PHE A 266 8.62 -9.17 -8.53
CA PHE A 266 8.49 -8.46 -9.81
C PHE A 266 9.69 -7.54 -9.97
N PHE A 267 10.46 -7.74 -11.04
CA PHE A 267 11.70 -6.99 -11.29
C PHE A 267 11.49 -5.81 -12.21
N GLY A 268 10.54 -5.91 -13.15
CA GLY A 268 10.25 -4.81 -14.07
C GLY A 268 9.41 -5.24 -15.27
N GLY A 269 9.16 -4.28 -16.15
CA GLY A 269 8.46 -4.53 -17.40
C GLY A 269 8.99 -3.62 -18.50
N ALA A 270 9.03 -4.14 -19.72
CA ALA A 270 9.45 -3.41 -20.90
C ALA A 270 8.41 -3.59 -22.00
N MET A 271 8.27 -2.59 -22.86
CA MET A 271 7.44 -2.68 -24.05
C MET A 271 8.24 -2.26 -25.27
N ASP A 272 8.10 -3.02 -26.34
CA ASP A 272 8.64 -2.69 -27.64
C ASP A 272 7.64 -1.80 -28.38
N ILE A 273 8.09 -0.57 -28.64
CA ILE A 273 7.27 0.48 -29.23
C ILE A 273 7.83 0.81 -30.60
N GLU A 274 7.02 0.57 -31.63
CA GLU A 274 7.31 1.14 -32.93
C GLU A 274 6.78 2.58 -32.98
N GLU A 275 7.67 3.48 -33.39
CA GLU A 275 7.32 4.86 -33.58
C GLU A 275 6.63 5.09 -34.91
N ARG A 276 5.40 5.62 -34.88
CA ARG A 276 4.75 6.09 -36.10
C ARG A 276 5.11 7.58 -36.31
N ALA A 277 5.81 7.87 -37.40
CA ALA A 277 5.94 9.24 -37.90
C ALA A 277 4.55 9.80 -38.25
N ALA A 278 4.34 11.07 -37.92
CA ALA A 278 3.08 11.79 -38.11
C ALA A 278 2.66 11.88 -39.58
#